data_AF-A0A532UY56-F1
#
_entry.id   AF-A0A532UY56-F1
#
_cell.length_a   1.000
_cell.length_b   1.000
_cell.length_c   1.000
_cell.angle_alpha   90.00
_cell.angle_beta   90.00
_cell.angle_gamma   90.00
#
_symmetry.space_group_name_H-M   'P 1'
#
loop_
_entity.id
_entity.type
_entity.pdbx_description
1 polymer ?
#
loop_
_entity_poly.entity_id
_entity_poly.type
_entity_poly.pdbx_seq_one_letter_code
_entity_poly.pdbx_strand_id
1 'polypeptide(L)'
;GVLDYIKDPLPTLTRIRRLTREKAFLSFPKLWSYRTPLRKLRLGLKRCPVYFYTRRRIYELITYAGFKRITIEQMGPMYFVIVVPDNP
;
A
#
# COMPACT_ATOMS: atom_id res chain seq x y z
N GLY A 1 3.82 6.02 2.64
CA GLY A 1 4.83 5.60 1.65
C GLY A 1 4.60 6.27 0.31
N VAL A 2 5.50 6.05 -0.65
CA VAL A 2 5.35 6.56 -2.04
C VAL A 2 4.05 6.06 -2.69
N LEU A 3 3.61 4.85 -2.34
CA LEU A 3 2.38 4.22 -2.87
C LEU A 3 1.08 4.98 -2.50
N ASP A 4 1.11 5.89 -1.54
CA ASP A 4 -0.07 6.59 -1.02
C ASP A 4 -0.56 7.69 -1.96
N TYR A 5 0.35 8.15 -2.82
CA TYR A 5 0.14 9.23 -3.79
C TYR A 5 -0.20 8.70 -5.19
N ILE A 6 -0.09 7.38 -5.39
CA ILE A 6 -0.33 6.75 -6.69
C ILE A 6 -1.79 6.33 -6.77
N LYS A 7 -2.51 6.87 -7.76
CA LYS A 7 -3.92 6.54 -8.01
C LYS A 7 -4.15 5.07 -8.30
N ASP A 8 -3.26 4.48 -9.09
CA ASP A 8 -3.23 3.06 -9.36
C ASP A 8 -1.87 2.47 -8.95
N PRO A 9 -1.74 1.88 -7.75
CA PRO A 9 -0.48 1.33 -7.28
C PRO A 9 -0.13 0.00 -7.96
N LEU A 10 -1.05 -0.64 -8.68
CA LEU A 10 -0.87 -2.00 -9.21
C LEU A 10 0.30 -2.10 -10.20
N PRO A 11 0.47 -1.22 -11.21
CA PRO A 11 1.60 -1.29 -12.13
C PRO A 11 2.95 -1.14 -11.41
N THR A 12 2.98 -0.27 -10.40
CA THR A 12 4.17 -0.05 -9.55
C THR A 12 4.48 -1.31 -8.73
N LEU A 13 3.47 -1.93 -8.11
CA LEU A 13 3.63 -3.17 -7.36
C LEU A 13 4.08 -4.33 -8.25
N THR A 14 3.55 -4.46 -9.47
CA THR A 14 4.00 -5.46 -10.44
C THR A 14 5.45 -5.23 -10.86
N ARG A 15 5.88 -3.98 -11.03
CA ARG A 15 7.28 -3.66 -11.31
C ARG A 15 8.19 -4.00 -10.13
N ILE A 16 7.77 -3.68 -8.91
CA ILE A 16 8.49 -4.07 -7.68
C ILE A 16 8.62 -5.59 -7.61
N ARG A 17 7.53 -6.33 -7.87
CA ARG A 17 7.53 -7.80 -7.90
C ARG A 17 8.57 -8.37 -8.88
N ARG A 18 8.67 -7.79 -10.08
CA ARG A 18 9.64 -8.22 -11.10
C ARG A 18 11.09 -7.94 -10.70
N LEU A 19 11.35 -6.86 -9.96
CA LEU A 19 12.69 -6.48 -9.54
C LEU A 19 13.14 -7.17 -8.25
N THR A 20 12.19 -7.62 -7.43
CA THR A 20 12.47 -8.25 -6.14
C THR A 20 12.83 -9.72 -6.34
N ARG A 21 13.93 -10.17 -5.72
CA ARG A 21 14.35 -11.58 -5.74
C ARG A 21 13.93 -12.34 -4.49
N GLU A 22 13.98 -11.68 -3.33
CA GLU A 22 13.70 -12.34 -2.04
C GLU A 22 12.52 -11.73 -1.30
N LYS A 23 12.64 -10.48 -0.82
CA LYS A 23 11.62 -9.83 -0.01
C LYS A 23 11.49 -8.36 -0.40
N ALA A 24 10.27 -7.85 -0.42
CA ALA A 24 10.00 -6.42 -0.47
C ALA A 24 9.25 -5.97 0.78
N PHE A 25 9.63 -4.81 1.29
CA PHE A 25 9.03 -4.16 2.44
C PHE A 25 8.26 -2.94 1.96
N LEU A 26 6.95 -2.93 2.20
CA LEU A 26 6.04 -1.88 1.78
C LEU A 26 5.36 -1.28 3.00
N SER A 27 5.07 0.01 2.95
CA SER A 27 4.33 0.71 4.01
C SER A 27 3.12 1.41 3.43
N PHE A 28 1.96 1.19 4.07
CA PHE A 28 0.68 1.80 3.69
C PHE A 28 0.07 2.53 4.90
N PRO A 29 -0.50 3.72 4.73
CA PRO A 29 -1.17 4.45 5.79
C PRO A 29 -2.52 3.81 6.05
N LYS A 30 -2.84 3.62 7.34
CA LYS A 30 -4.15 3.13 7.77
C LYS A 30 -5.22 4.19 7.49
N LEU A 31 -6.36 3.76 6.98
CA LEU A 31 -7.55 4.59 6.73
C LEU A 31 -8.13 5.25 8.00
N TRP A 32 -7.77 4.80 9.20
CA TRP A 32 -8.43 5.17 10.44
C TRP A 32 -7.52 5.97 11.38
N SER A 33 -7.62 7.28 11.29
CA SER A 33 -7.37 8.22 12.40
C SER A 33 -8.53 9.23 12.44
N TYR A 34 -9.03 9.59 13.60
CA TYR A 34 -10.19 10.50 13.76
C TYR A 34 -10.02 11.86 13.04
N ARG A 35 -8.77 12.30 12.79
CA ARG A 35 -8.42 13.53 12.05
C ARG A 35 -8.15 13.35 10.54
N THR A 36 -8.27 12.14 10.02
CA THR A 36 -8.04 11.80 8.60
C THR A 36 -9.04 12.42 7.62
N PRO A 37 -10.34 12.57 7.94
CA PRO A 37 -11.28 13.19 7.00
C PRO A 37 -10.96 14.67 6.76
N LEU A 38 -10.50 15.40 7.79
CA LEU A 38 -10.04 16.79 7.68
C LEU A 38 -8.80 16.90 6.78
N ARG A 39 -7.86 15.96 6.87
CA ARG A 39 -6.67 15.90 5.99
C ARG A 39 -7.06 15.58 4.55
N LYS A 40 -8.00 14.65 4.34
CA LYS A 40 -8.53 14.30 3.01
C LYS A 40 -9.24 15.50 2.36
N LEU A 41 -10.05 16.23 3.12
CA LEU A 41 -10.75 17.43 2.64
C LEU A 41 -9.75 18.54 2.27
N ARG A 42 -8.77 18.82 3.16
CA ARG A 42 -7.75 19.84 2.93
C ARG A 42 -6.82 19.53 1.74
N LEU A 43 -6.49 18.26 1.51
CA LEU A 43 -5.65 17.84 0.37
C LEU A 43 -6.46 17.66 -0.92
N GLY A 44 -7.74 17.28 -0.83
CA GLY A 44 -8.68 17.28 -1.96
C GLY A 44 -8.92 18.68 -2.51
N LEU A 45 -9.03 19.69 -1.64
CA LEU A 45 -9.05 21.11 -2.01
C LEU A 45 -7.76 21.58 -2.72
N LYS A 46 -6.63 20.90 -2.50
CA LYS A 46 -5.34 21.13 -3.18
C LYS A 46 -5.09 20.20 -4.37
N ARG A 47 -6.08 19.43 -4.85
CA ARG A 47 -5.97 18.44 -5.94
C ARG A 47 -4.96 17.29 -5.68
N CYS A 48 -4.61 17.00 -4.43
CA CYS A 48 -3.76 15.85 -4.07
C CYS A 48 -4.61 14.72 -3.49
N PRO A 49 -5.05 13.73 -4.30
CA PRO A 49 -5.83 12.61 -3.79
C PRO A 49 -4.93 11.69 -2.95
N VAL A 50 -5.25 11.54 -1.67
CA VAL A 50 -4.63 10.53 -0.80
C VAL A 50 -5.50 9.29 -0.81
N TYR A 51 -4.92 8.16 -1.22
CA TYR A 51 -5.61 6.87 -1.25
C TYR A 51 -5.36 6.13 0.05
N PHE A 52 -6.45 5.79 0.71
CA PHE A 52 -6.41 5.08 1.99
C PHE A 52 -6.65 3.59 1.77
N TYR A 53 -5.93 2.79 2.55
CA TYR A 53 -5.95 1.34 2.40
C TYR A 53 -6.48 0.67 3.68
N THR A 54 -7.35 -0.31 3.51
CA THR A 54 -7.74 -1.26 4.55
C THR A 54 -6.86 -2.51 4.42
N ARG A 55 -6.71 -3.29 5.51
CA ARG A 55 -5.96 -4.54 5.48
C ARG A 55 -6.39 -5.46 4.33
N ARG A 56 -7.71 -5.58 4.10
CA ARG A 56 -8.29 -6.36 3.00
C ARG A 56 -7.86 -5.83 1.63
N ARG A 57 -7.95 -4.52 1.40
CA ARG A 57 -7.56 -3.89 0.14
C ARG A 57 -6.06 -4.05 -0.14
N ILE A 58 -5.22 -3.96 0.90
CA ILE A 58 -3.78 -4.20 0.80
C ILE A 58 -3.52 -5.64 0.35
N TYR A 59 -4.18 -6.60 1.00
CA TYR A 59 -4.05 -8.02 0.67
C TYR A 59 -4.47 -8.31 -0.79
N GLU A 60 -5.62 -7.79 -1.22
CA GLU A 60 -6.11 -7.94 -2.59
C GLU A 60 -5.11 -7.34 -3.60
N LEU A 61 -4.65 -6.10 -3.39
CA LEU A 61 -3.69 -5.43 -4.28
C LEU A 61 -2.38 -6.19 -4.43
N ILE A 62 -1.85 -6.71 -3.33
CA ILE A 62 -0.58 -7.43 -3.33
C ILE A 62 -0.74 -8.81 -3.98
N THR A 63 -1.87 -9.47 -3.75
CA THR A 63 -2.21 -10.74 -4.41
C THR A 63 -2.34 -10.53 -5.92
N TYR A 64 -3.06 -9.50 -6.37
CA TYR A 64 -3.17 -9.14 -7.78
C TYR A 64 -1.82 -8.75 -8.41
N ALA A 65 -0.93 -8.13 -7.64
CA ALA A 65 0.43 -7.84 -8.09
C ALA A 65 1.30 -9.11 -8.26
N GLY A 66 0.82 -10.29 -7.83
CA GLY A 66 1.47 -11.59 -8.04
C GLY A 66 2.49 -11.96 -6.96
N PHE A 67 2.37 -11.41 -5.76
CA PHE A 67 3.13 -11.86 -4.58
C PHE A 67 2.39 -13.03 -3.89
N LYS A 68 3.12 -13.98 -3.30
CA LYS A 68 2.52 -15.17 -2.65
C LYS A 68 2.55 -15.11 -1.12
N ARG A 69 3.72 -14.91 -0.53
CA ARG A 69 3.83 -14.82 0.94
C ARG A 69 3.62 -13.38 1.34
N ILE A 70 2.48 -13.09 1.97
CA ILE A 70 2.06 -11.75 2.35
C ILE A 70 1.91 -11.71 3.87
N THR A 71 2.77 -10.95 4.54
CA THR A 71 2.64 -10.65 5.97
C THR A 71 2.27 -9.19 6.14
N ILE A 72 1.15 -8.92 6.81
CA ILE A 72 0.68 -7.55 7.06
C ILE A 72 0.64 -7.32 8.57
N GLU A 73 1.53 -6.48 9.05
CA GLU A 73 1.61 -6.04 10.44
C GLU A 73 1.06 -4.62 10.57
N GLN A 74 0.29 -4.36 11.63
CA GLN A 74 -0.18 -3.01 11.93
C GLN A 74 0.66 -2.41 13.04
N MET A 75 1.29 -1.27 12.77
CA MET A 75 2.08 -0.52 13.76
C MET A 75 1.59 0.92 13.80
N GLY A 76 0.80 1.26 14.84
CA GLY A 76 0.18 2.57 14.98
C GLY A 76 -0.75 2.92 13.81
N PRO A 77 -0.55 4.09 13.13
CA PRO A 77 -1.35 4.53 12.00
C PRO A 77 -0.89 3.94 10.66
N MET A 78 0.01 2.95 10.63
CA MET A 78 0.54 2.36 9.40
C MET A 78 0.39 0.83 9.38
N TYR A 79 0.29 0.30 8.17
CA TYR A 79 0.48 -1.10 7.85
C TYR A 79 1.86 -1.30 7.25
N PHE A 80 2.62 -2.22 7.81
CA PHE A 80 3.87 -2.73 7.27
C PHE A 80 3.60 -4.05 6.59
N VAL A 81 4.04 -4.18 5.35
CA VAL A 81 3.74 -5.34 4.53
C VAL A 81 5.03 -5.93 4.00
N ILE A 82 5.25 -7.19 4.32
CA ILE A 82 6.39 -7.98 3.87
C ILE A 82 5.86 -8.94 2.82
N VAL A 83 6.44 -8.89 1.63
CA VAL A 83 6.01 -9.70 0.50
C VAL A 83 7.17 -10.46 -0.11
N VAL A 84 6.93 -11.72 -0.48
CA VAL A 84 7.88 -12.56 -1.22
C VAL A 84 7.34 -12.77 -2.63
N PRO A 85 8.09 -12.41 -3.68
CA PRO A 85 7.71 -12.70 -5.05
C PRO A 85 7.90 -14.19 -5.35
N ASP A 86 7.03 -14.73 -6.19
CA ASP A 86 7.18 -16.06 -6.77
C ASP A 86 7.95 -15.93 -8.08
N ASN A 87 9.22 -15.54 -7.97
CA ASN A 87 10.15 -15.53 -9.10
C ASN A 87 11.06 -16.77 -8.95
N PRO A 88 11.28 -17.55 -10.03
CA PRO A 88 12.27 -18.63 -10.03
C PRO A 88 13.69 -18.10 -9.89
#